data_AF-A0A7Y1ZKJ4-F1
#
_entry.id   AF-A0A7Y1ZKJ4-F1
#
_cell.length_a   1.000
_cell.length_b   1.000
_cell.length_c   1.000
_cell.angle_alpha   90.00
_cell.angle_beta   90.00
_cell.angle_gamma   90.00
#
_symmetry.space_group_name_H-M   'P 1'
#
loop_
_entity.id
_entity.type
_entity.pdbx_description
1 polymer ?
#
loop_
_entity_poly.entity_id
_entity_poly.type
_entity_poly.pdbx_seq_one_letter_code
_entity_poly.pdbx_strand_id
1 'polypeptide(L)'
;MKTSNRRGFLRGMLGGAAVGMGLPLLDLFLDDNGKAFAATGQRIPVRFGTWIWGCGFVPEKWIPTATGTDFELPADLQPLAPYRDRLALFSGFDV
;
A
#
# COMPACT_ATOMS: atom_id res chain seq x y z
N MET A 1 31.19 23.45 -7.14
CA MET A 1 30.31 22.46 -6.49
C MET A 1 30.63 22.47 -5.00
N LYS A 2 29.72 22.92 -4.11
CA LYS A 2 30.00 22.92 -2.66
C LYS A 2 30.01 21.45 -2.19
N THR A 3 31.14 21.01 -1.67
CA THR A 3 31.31 19.68 -1.09
C THR A 3 30.49 19.56 0.20
N SER A 4 29.53 18.65 0.24
CA SER A 4 28.81 18.32 1.48
C SER A 4 29.78 17.76 2.51
N ASN A 5 29.92 18.42 3.66
CA ASN A 5 30.77 17.97 4.75
C ASN A 5 29.91 17.53 5.96
N ARG A 6 30.48 16.68 6.83
CA ARG A 6 29.81 16.17 8.05
C ARG A 6 29.16 17.27 8.89
N ARG A 7 29.77 18.45 8.97
CA ARG A 7 29.24 19.59 9.73
C ARG A 7 27.96 20.15 9.11
N GLY A 8 27.89 20.24 7.79
CA GLY A 8 26.68 20.65 7.06
C GLY A 8 25.54 19.66 7.27
N PHE A 9 25.82 18.36 7.18
CA PHE A 9 24.84 17.30 7.44
C PHE A 9 24.27 17.36 8.86
N LEU A 10 25.13 17.45 9.89
CA LEU A 10 24.69 17.50 11.29
C LEU A 10 23.91 18.77 11.64
N ARG A 11 24.28 19.92 11.07
CA ARG A 11 23.50 21.17 11.23
C ARG A 11 22.13 21.06 10.56
N GLY A 12 22.06 20.40 9.39
CA GLY A 12 20.81 20.10 8.70
C GLY A 12 19.90 19.18 9.52
N MET A 13 20.45 18.11 10.10
CA MET A 13 19.70 17.23 11.01
C MET A 13 19.16 17.98 12.23
N LEU A 14 19.99 18.77 12.93
CA LEU A 14 19.54 19.51 14.11
C LEU A 14 18.50 20.59 13.79
N GLY A 15 18.67 21.32 12.68
CA GLY A 15 17.71 22.34 12.24
C GLY A 15 16.41 21.75 11.67
N GLY A 16 16.48 20.56 11.06
CA GLY A 16 15.33 19.85 10.52
C GLY A 16 14.61 18.94 11.53
N ALA A 17 15.23 18.63 12.67
CA ALA A 17 14.69 17.74 13.69
C ALA A 17 13.36 18.20 14.30
N ALA A 18 13.03 19.50 14.20
CA ALA A 18 11.74 20.04 14.64
C ALA A 18 10.57 19.63 13.72
N VAL A 19 10.85 19.16 12.50
CA VAL A 19 9.83 18.77 11.52
C VAL A 19 9.96 17.28 11.23
N GLY A 20 9.09 16.48 11.83
CA GLY A 20 8.95 15.06 11.53
C GLY A 20 7.95 14.83 10.40
N MET A 21 8.40 14.27 9.28
CA MET A 21 7.50 13.72 8.26
C MET A 21 7.54 12.19 8.32
N GLY A 22 6.38 11.56 8.50
CA GLY A 22 6.25 10.12 8.33
C GLY A 22 6.45 9.77 6.86
N LEU A 23 7.56 9.10 6.54
CA LEU A 23 7.79 8.58 5.20
C LEU A 23 7.03 7.26 5.03
N PRO A 24 6.48 6.97 3.83
CA PRO A 24 6.06 5.63 3.51
C PRO A 24 7.25 4.68 3.57
N LEU A 25 6.98 3.37 3.60
CA LEU A 25 8.04 2.37 3.53
C LEU A 25 8.70 2.44 2.15
N LEU A 26 9.88 3.08 2.09
CA LEU A 26 10.67 3.25 0.88
C LEU A 26 11.48 1.99 0.57
N ASP A 27 11.78 1.75 -0.71
CA ASP A 27 12.58 0.61 -1.17
C ASP A 27 13.95 0.52 -0.49
N LEU A 28 14.55 1.67 -0.13
CA LEU A 28 15.84 1.73 0.57
C LEU A 28 15.82 1.11 1.99
N PHE A 29 14.63 0.89 2.56
CA PHE A 29 14.46 0.21 3.84
C PHE A 29 14.28 -1.30 3.67
N LEU A 30 14.17 -1.79 2.44
CA LEU A 30 13.92 -3.19 2.10
C LEU A 30 15.17 -3.87 1.54
N ASP A 31 15.22 -5.19 1.64
CA ASP A 31 16.22 -6.01 0.95
C ASP A 31 16.06 -5.93 -0.58
N ASP A 32 17.04 -6.46 -1.32
CA ASP A 32 17.07 -6.43 -2.80
C ASP A 32 15.82 -7.07 -3.46
N ASN A 33 15.03 -7.83 -2.69
CA ASN A 33 13.82 -8.51 -3.15
C ASN A 33 12.51 -7.89 -2.61
N GLY A 34 12.56 -6.86 -1.76
CA GLY A 34 11.37 -6.22 -1.20
C GLY A 34 10.56 -7.06 -0.19
N LYS A 35 11.16 -8.07 0.44
CA LYS A 35 10.48 -9.05 1.32
C LYS A 35 10.81 -8.88 2.80
N ALA A 36 11.93 -8.24 3.11
CA ALA A 36 12.40 -8.04 4.47
C ALA A 36 13.00 -6.64 4.65
N PHE A 37 13.11 -6.19 5.90
CA PHE A 37 13.85 -4.97 6.20
C PHE A 37 15.35 -5.19 6.01
N ALA A 38 16.00 -4.33 5.23
CA ALA A 38 17.45 -4.42 4.96
C ALA A 38 18.29 -4.40 6.25
N ALA A 39 17.88 -3.61 7.24
CA ALA A 39 18.64 -3.41 8.47
C ALA A 39 18.60 -4.61 9.43
N THR A 40 17.52 -5.40 9.42
CA THR A 40 17.29 -6.46 10.42
C THR A 40 17.09 -7.84 9.82
N GLY A 41 16.85 -7.95 8.51
CA GLY A 41 16.44 -9.18 7.85
C GLY A 41 15.04 -9.67 8.25
N GLN A 42 14.30 -8.92 9.07
CA GLN A 42 12.96 -9.32 9.50
C GLN A 42 11.94 -9.11 8.37
N ARG A 43 10.99 -10.03 8.26
CA ARG A 43 9.87 -9.94 7.32
C ARG A 43 9.06 -8.66 7.54
N ILE A 44 8.59 -8.05 6.45
CA ILE A 44 7.62 -6.95 6.50
C ILE A 44 6.33 -7.42 7.23
N PRO A 45 5.86 -6.70 8.26
CA PRO A 45 4.66 -7.08 9.01
C PRO A 45 3.44 -7.14 8.09
N VAL A 46 2.70 -8.26 8.14
CA VAL A 46 1.40 -8.38 7.48
C VAL A 46 0.41 -7.47 8.19
N ARG A 47 -0.32 -6.65 7.43
CA ARG A 47 -1.38 -5.78 7.96
C ARG A 47 -2.71 -6.13 7.32
N PHE A 48 -3.75 -6.15 8.15
CA PHE A 48 -5.14 -6.21 7.71
C PHE A 48 -5.69 -4.78 7.62
N GLY A 49 -6.41 -4.47 6.55
CA GLY A 49 -7.06 -3.19 6.36
C GLY A 49 -8.52 -3.38 5.96
N THR A 50 -9.37 -2.47 6.43
CA THR A 50 -10.78 -2.37 6.05
C THR A 50 -11.03 -0.97 5.54
N TRP A 51 -11.78 -0.85 4.46
CA TRP A 51 -12.13 0.44 3.86
C TRP A 51 -13.64 0.51 3.68
N ILE A 52 -14.17 1.73 3.72
CA ILE A 52 -15.57 2.04 3.46
C ILE A 52 -15.64 3.11 2.37
N TRP A 53 -16.72 3.12 1.58
CA TRP A 53 -16.95 4.15 0.58
C TRP A 53 -17.73 5.33 1.16
N GLY A 54 -17.03 6.28 1.78
CA GLY A 54 -17.66 7.48 2.35
C GLY A 54 -18.30 8.42 1.32
N CYS A 55 -17.89 8.34 0.05
CA CYS A 55 -18.46 9.11 -1.06
C CYS A 55 -19.28 8.24 -2.04
N GLY A 56 -19.62 7.01 -1.65
CA GLY A 56 -20.29 6.03 -2.50
C GLY A 56 -19.39 5.41 -3.57
N PHE A 57 -19.96 4.48 -4.33
CA PHE A 57 -19.38 3.84 -5.50
C PHE A 57 -20.50 3.49 -6.49
N VAL A 58 -20.17 3.09 -7.71
CA VAL A 58 -21.16 2.67 -8.73
C VAL A 58 -21.35 1.15 -8.61
N PRO A 59 -22.47 0.64 -8.04
CA PRO A 59 -22.62 -0.78 -7.75
C PRO A 59 -22.46 -1.67 -8.97
N GLU A 60 -22.97 -1.24 -10.11
CA GLU A 60 -22.93 -1.99 -11.39
C GLU A 60 -21.49 -2.20 -11.89
N LYS A 61 -20.53 -1.41 -11.42
CA LYS A 61 -19.12 -1.50 -11.81
C LYS A 61 -18.25 -2.24 -10.79
N TRP A 62 -18.81 -2.60 -9.64
CA TRP A 62 -18.05 -3.12 -8.50
C TRP A 62 -18.60 -4.44 -7.93
N ILE A 63 -19.90 -4.70 -8.05
CA ILE A 63 -20.55 -5.91 -7.54
C ILE A 63 -20.63 -6.96 -8.65
N PRO A 64 -20.05 -8.17 -8.46
CA PRO A 64 -20.22 -9.28 -9.39
C PRO A 64 -21.67 -9.72 -9.53
N THR A 65 -22.07 -10.13 -10.74
CA THR A 65 -23.44 -10.61 -11.04
C THR A 65 -23.68 -12.06 -10.61
N ALA A 66 -22.61 -12.82 -10.39
CA ALA A 66 -22.65 -14.22 -9.96
C ALA A 66 -21.73 -14.45 -8.76
N THR A 67 -22.05 -15.49 -7.97
CA THR A 67 -21.23 -15.97 -6.85
C THR A 67 -20.43 -17.21 -7.25
N GLY A 68 -19.46 -17.58 -6.41
CA GLY A 68 -18.55 -18.71 -6.67
C GLY A 68 -17.14 -18.23 -7.04
N THR A 69 -16.27 -19.15 -7.44
CA THR A 69 -14.88 -18.84 -7.81
C THR A 69 -14.76 -18.27 -9.22
N ASP A 70 -15.76 -18.53 -10.08
CA ASP A 70 -15.69 -18.25 -11.52
C ASP A 70 -16.50 -17.03 -11.97
N PHE A 71 -16.78 -16.09 -11.06
CA PHE A 71 -17.46 -14.84 -11.38
C PHE A 71 -16.65 -13.96 -12.35
N GLU A 72 -17.33 -13.21 -13.20
CA GLU A 72 -16.70 -12.19 -14.03
C GLU A 72 -16.35 -10.97 -13.18
N LEU A 73 -15.10 -10.50 -13.29
CA LEU A 73 -14.65 -9.30 -12.58
C LEU A 73 -15.37 -8.07 -13.14
N PRO A 74 -16.04 -7.27 -12.30
CA PRO A 74 -16.62 -5.99 -12.70
C PRO A 74 -15.58 -5.02 -13.27
N ALA A 75 -16.04 -4.04 -14.05
CA ALA A 75 -15.17 -3.11 -14.79
C ALA A 75 -14.13 -2.40 -13.90
N ASP A 76 -14.52 -1.93 -12.72
CA ASP A 76 -13.62 -1.19 -11.82
C ASP A 76 -12.67 -2.13 -11.04
N LEU A 77 -12.90 -3.43 -11.08
CA LEU A 77 -12.05 -4.46 -10.47
C LEU A 77 -11.10 -5.14 -11.48
N GLN A 78 -11.17 -4.78 -12.76
CA GLN A 78 -10.28 -5.30 -13.81
C GLN A 78 -8.79 -5.14 -13.50
N PRO A 79 -8.30 -4.03 -12.90
CA PRO A 79 -6.88 -3.91 -12.52
C PRO A 79 -6.42 -4.98 -11.53
N LEU A 80 -7.34 -5.62 -10.80
CA LEU A 80 -7.03 -6.68 -9.83
C LEU A 80 -7.08 -8.08 -10.44
N ALA A 81 -7.36 -8.23 -11.74
CA ALA A 81 -7.41 -9.53 -12.42
C ALA A 81 -6.16 -10.41 -12.20
N PRO A 82 -4.92 -9.88 -12.14
CA PRO A 82 -3.73 -10.69 -11.84
C PRO A 82 -3.73 -11.35 -10.45
N TYR A 83 -4.61 -10.91 -9.55
CA TYR A 83 -4.72 -11.39 -8.17
C TYR A 83 -6.04 -12.14 -7.91
N ARG A 84 -6.77 -12.56 -8.94
CA ARG A 84 -8.10 -13.19 -8.82
C ARG A 84 -8.11 -14.37 -7.84
N ASP A 85 -7.06 -15.18 -7.83
CA ASP A 85 -6.85 -16.33 -6.93
C ASP A 85 -6.69 -15.93 -5.46
N ARG A 86 -6.54 -14.63 -5.18
CA ARG A 86 -6.32 -14.04 -3.85
C ARG A 86 -7.40 -13.03 -3.45
N LEU A 87 -8.48 -12.91 -4.23
CA LEU A 87 -9.58 -11.99 -3.96
C LEU A 87 -10.78 -12.74 -3.37
N ALA A 88 -11.36 -12.16 -2.32
CA ALA A 88 -12.69 -12.52 -1.83
C ALA A 88 -13.58 -11.28 -1.93
N LEU A 89 -14.57 -11.33 -2.84
CA LEU A 89 -15.55 -10.26 -3.01
C LEU A 89 -16.84 -10.66 -2.32
N PHE A 90 -17.23 -9.86 -1.34
CA PHE A 90 -18.45 -10.06 -0.57
C PHE A 90 -19.54 -9.12 -1.12
N SER A 91 -20.71 -9.67 -1.45
CA SER A 91 -21.86 -8.93 -1.98
C SER A 91 -23.10 -9.15 -1.10
N GLY A 92 -24.18 -8.39 -1.35
CA GLY A 92 -25.42 -8.48 -0.57
C GLY A 92 -25.41 -7.68 0.75
N PHE A 93 -24.47 -6.76 0.89
CA PHE A 93 -24.45 -5.77 1.98
C PHE A 93 -25.15 -4.51 1.50
N ASP A 94 -26.03 -3.97 2.34
CA ASP A 94 -26.61 -2.65 2.14
C ASP A 94 -25.63 -1.58 2.62
N VAL A 95 -25.66 -0.39 2.01
CA VAL A 95 -24.76 0.74 2.34
C VAL A 95 -25.43 1.73 3.28
#